data_AF-A0A849KRI0-F1
#
_entry.id   AF-A0A849KRI0-F1
#
_cell.length_a   1.000
_cell.length_b   1.000
_cell.length_c   1.000
_cell.angle_alpha   90.00
_cell.angle_beta   90.00
_cell.angle_gamma   90.00
#
_symmetry.space_group_name_H-M   'P 1'
#
loop_
_entity.id
_entity.type
_entity.pdbx_description
1 polymer ?
#
loop_
_entity_poly.entity_id
_entity_poly.type
_entity_poly.pdbx_seq_one_letter_code
_entity_poly.pdbx_strand_id
1 'polypeptide(L)'
;MTSAIPNIQLNIRFEASDDTSTANMRIQLGQTDIVLPLPEGLCFESTKPLHMSLSIPHPMHQETNYARISTSSAASNEGAPAETANDKAFKKQFLLPSPASSKVSSKYQTQWPVIGGEDLILDTNAILSSAAFSANFEAGIIRDIYIAGCPGLKHLKGQLSIPIFKVGECAQERIADRIKQQSKDQYGSYYKINGDWPVQDEGYDEYSALQIYIPETLHENSPVRALTRGLRVTLPKGMSRQQFSNRFQRKLSSCSWIEWRKTEDAIAHFERKNINPDIIDRYTDYGTGEKCDISQATELYCIRNENAQDCKRLIAVIENVILEHMGLI
;
A
#
# COMPACT_ATOMS: atom_id res chain seq x y z
N MET A 1 27.77 -43.68 1.88
CA MET A 1 26.50 -43.95 1.17
C MET A 1 25.83 -42.60 0.91
N THR A 2 25.89 -42.13 -0.34
CA THR A 2 25.26 -40.87 -0.78
C THR A 2 23.75 -41.08 -0.85
N SER A 3 23.01 -40.43 0.06
CA SER A 3 21.56 -40.33 -0.02
C SER A 3 21.21 -39.42 -1.20
N ALA A 4 20.64 -39.98 -2.25
CA ALA A 4 20.08 -39.21 -3.36
C ALA A 4 18.79 -38.54 -2.87
N ILE A 5 18.80 -37.21 -2.81
CA ILE A 5 17.60 -36.42 -2.53
C ILE A 5 16.75 -36.40 -3.82
N PRO A 6 15.47 -36.82 -3.79
CA PRO A 6 14.68 -36.93 -5.01
C PRO A 6 14.35 -35.54 -5.57
N ASN A 7 14.65 -35.34 -6.86
CA ASN A 7 14.11 -34.22 -7.63
C ASN A 7 12.58 -34.35 -7.64
N ILE A 8 11.88 -33.37 -7.06
CA ILE A 8 10.42 -33.31 -7.13
C ILE A 8 10.05 -32.72 -8.49
N GLN A 9 9.56 -33.58 -9.38
CA GLN A 9 9.05 -33.20 -10.70
C GLN A 9 7.52 -33.03 -10.61
N LEU A 10 7.03 -31.85 -10.99
CA LEU A 10 5.60 -31.59 -11.16
C LEU A 10 5.23 -31.85 -12.62
N ASN A 11 4.37 -32.83 -12.86
CA ASN A 11 3.81 -33.09 -14.19
C ASN A 11 2.32 -32.77 -14.19
N ILE A 12 1.88 -31.93 -15.12
CA ILE A 12 0.46 -31.63 -15.35
C ILE A 12 0.06 -32.23 -16.69
N ARG A 13 -0.99 -33.06 -16.69
CA ARG A 13 -1.55 -33.70 -17.89
C ARG A 13 -3.05 -33.43 -17.99
N PHE A 14 -3.51 -33.24 -19.21
CA PHE A 14 -4.92 -33.12 -19.54
C PHE A 14 -5.30 -34.36 -20.36
N GLU A 15 -6.25 -35.15 -19.85
CA GLU A 15 -6.73 -36.35 -20.52
C GLU A 15 -8.06 -36.01 -21.21
N ALA A 16 -8.05 -36.04 -22.55
CA ALA A 16 -9.27 -35.92 -23.33
C ALA A 16 -10.05 -37.24 -23.23
N SER A 17 -11.30 -37.14 -22.80
CA SER A 17 -12.30 -38.20 -22.89
C SER A 17 -13.04 -38.04 -24.22
N ASP A 18 -13.43 -39.14 -24.87
CA ASP A 18 -14.27 -39.12 -26.08
C ASP A 18 -15.66 -38.48 -25.82
N ASP A 19 -15.98 -38.24 -24.55
CA ASP A 19 -17.16 -37.52 -24.08
C ASP A 19 -16.75 -36.14 -23.54
N THR A 20 -17.09 -35.07 -24.26
CA THR A 20 -16.69 -33.67 -23.98
C THR A 20 -17.19 -33.14 -22.62
N SER A 21 -18.00 -33.91 -21.91
CA SER A 21 -18.55 -33.59 -20.60
C SER A 21 -17.69 -34.04 -19.40
N THR A 22 -16.56 -34.72 -19.63
CA THR A 22 -15.80 -35.42 -18.56
C THR A 22 -14.29 -35.22 -18.57
N ALA A 23 -13.79 -34.14 -19.18
CA ALA A 23 -12.36 -33.89 -19.23
C ALA A 23 -11.80 -33.47 -17.86
N ASN A 24 -10.70 -34.10 -17.44
CA ASN A 24 -10.08 -33.94 -16.12
C ASN A 24 -8.65 -33.42 -16.24
N MET A 25 -8.23 -32.62 -15.26
CA MET A 25 -6.86 -32.21 -15.04
C MET A 25 -6.20 -33.17 -14.04
N ARG A 26 -5.05 -33.73 -14.41
CA ARG A 26 -4.23 -34.59 -13.56
C ARG A 26 -2.94 -33.90 -13.17
N ILE A 27 -2.69 -33.80 -11.87
CA ILE A 27 -1.45 -33.25 -11.30
C ILE A 27 -0.70 -34.38 -10.61
N GLN A 28 0.51 -34.66 -11.07
CA GLN A 28 1.38 -35.68 -10.50
C GLN A 28 2.55 -35.02 -9.75
N LEU A 29 2.71 -35.40 -8.48
CA LEU A 29 3.73 -34.93 -7.54
C LEU A 29 4.48 -36.15 -6.99
N GLY A 30 5.61 -36.50 -7.60
CA GLY A 30 6.32 -37.73 -7.24
C GLY A 30 5.50 -38.98 -7.58
N GLN A 31 5.11 -39.76 -6.57
CA GLN A 31 4.25 -40.95 -6.71
C GLN A 31 2.76 -40.66 -6.47
N THR A 32 2.39 -39.42 -6.15
CA THR A 32 1.02 -39.05 -5.84
C THR A 32 0.35 -38.42 -7.05
N ASP A 33 -0.85 -38.90 -7.39
CA ASP A 33 -1.70 -38.34 -8.44
C ASP A 33 -2.93 -37.65 -7.83
N ILE A 34 -3.23 -36.45 -8.31
CA ILE A 34 -4.45 -35.69 -7.99
C ILE A 34 -5.22 -35.49 -9.29
N VAL A 35 -6.50 -35.88 -9.31
CA VAL A 35 -7.41 -35.72 -10.45
C VAL A 35 -8.48 -34.70 -10.07
N LEU A 36 -8.66 -33.67 -10.89
CA LEU A 36 -9.63 -32.60 -10.69
C LEU A 36 -10.50 -32.43 -11.95
N PRO A 37 -11.80 -32.12 -11.82
CA PRO A 37 -12.60 -31.73 -12.97
C PRO A 37 -12.06 -30.43 -13.57
N LEU A 38 -12.17 -30.27 -14.90
CA LEU A 38 -11.79 -29.02 -15.55
C LEU A 38 -12.73 -27.87 -15.11
N PRO A 39 -12.19 -26.68 -14.81
CA PRO A 39 -13.00 -25.50 -14.52
C PRO A 39 -13.90 -25.13 -15.70
N GLU A 40 -15.10 -24.62 -15.43
CA GLU A 40 -15.99 -24.08 -16.46
C GLU A 40 -15.29 -22.98 -17.28
N GLY A 41 -15.40 -23.05 -18.61
CA GLY A 41 -14.80 -22.09 -19.54
C GLY A 41 -13.41 -22.46 -20.09
N LEU A 42 -12.80 -23.55 -19.60
CA LEU A 42 -11.56 -24.10 -20.16
C LEU A 42 -11.89 -25.20 -21.19
N CYS A 43 -11.85 -24.85 -22.48
CA CYS A 43 -11.95 -25.82 -23.58
C CYS A 43 -10.56 -26.18 -24.12
N PHE A 44 -10.32 -27.48 -24.35
CA PHE A 44 -9.08 -27.98 -24.93
C PHE A 44 -9.34 -28.52 -26.34
N GLU A 45 -8.91 -27.80 -27.37
CA GLU A 45 -9.13 -28.16 -28.78
C GLU A 45 -7.93 -28.92 -29.36
N SER A 46 -7.51 -30.02 -28.71
CA SER A 46 -6.40 -30.85 -29.20
C SER A 46 -6.58 -32.31 -28.82
N THR A 47 -6.35 -33.21 -29.77
CA THR A 47 -6.33 -34.67 -29.56
C THR A 47 -5.01 -35.19 -28.98
N LYS A 48 -4.03 -34.31 -28.76
CA LYS A 48 -2.72 -34.64 -28.19
C LYS A 48 -2.61 -34.13 -26.75
N PRO A 49 -2.14 -34.95 -25.79
CA PRO A 49 -1.92 -34.52 -24.42
C PRO A 49 -0.94 -33.36 -24.35
N LEU A 50 -1.31 -32.27 -23.67
CA LEU A 50 -0.36 -31.19 -23.34
C LEU A 50 0.46 -31.62 -22.12
N HIS A 51 1.78 -31.64 -22.25
CA HIS A 51 2.69 -31.93 -21.15
C HIS A 51 3.37 -30.64 -20.69
N MET A 52 3.09 -30.22 -19.45
CA MET A 52 3.80 -29.12 -18.81
C MET A 52 4.60 -29.68 -17.63
N SER A 53 5.91 -29.44 -17.64
CA SER A 53 6.81 -29.81 -16.54
C SER A 53 7.47 -28.56 -15.97
N LEU A 54 7.40 -28.37 -14.66
CA LEU A 54 8.13 -27.32 -13.96
C LEU A 54 9.24 -27.99 -13.12
N SER A 55 10.47 -27.53 -13.29
CA SER A 55 11.62 -27.97 -12.49
C SER A 55 12.16 -26.78 -11.72
N ILE A 56 12.31 -26.92 -10.40
CA ILE A 56 12.88 -25.85 -9.55
C ILE A 56 14.39 -26.09 -9.45
N PRO A 57 15.26 -25.20 -9.98
CA PRO A 57 16.70 -25.33 -9.82
C PRO A 57 17.14 -24.92 -8.41
N HIS A 58 18.06 -25.68 -7.80
CA HIS A 58 18.64 -25.37 -6.49
C HIS A 58 19.74 -24.30 -6.64
N PRO A 59 19.75 -23.23 -5.83
CA PRO A 59 20.82 -22.23 -5.88
C PRO A 59 22.09 -22.74 -5.18
N MET A 60 23.21 -22.74 -5.90
CA MET A 60 24.56 -22.86 -5.34
C MET A 60 25.10 -21.46 -5.01
N HIS A 61 25.41 -21.17 -3.74
CA HIS A 61 26.42 -20.21 -3.27
C HIS A 61 26.67 -20.52 -1.77
N GLN A 62 27.77 -21.17 -1.39
CA GLN A 62 29.04 -20.58 -0.95
C GLN A 62 28.90 -19.36 -0.03
N GLU A 63 28.91 -19.59 1.29
CA GLU A 63 29.48 -18.66 2.26
C GLU A 63 30.22 -19.41 3.38
N THR A 64 31.32 -18.80 3.77
CA THR A 64 32.47 -19.29 4.55
C THR A 64 32.24 -19.29 6.07
N ASN A 65 32.63 -20.40 6.69
CA ASN A 65 33.25 -20.56 8.02
C ASN A 65 33.00 -19.50 9.12
N TYR A 66 32.17 -19.87 10.10
CA TYR A 66 32.57 -19.82 11.51
C TYR A 66 32.28 -21.18 12.16
N ALA A 67 33.33 -21.82 12.66
CA ALA A 67 33.28 -23.08 13.38
C ALA A 67 33.16 -22.84 14.89
N ARG A 68 32.26 -23.56 15.57
CA ARG A 68 32.64 -24.56 16.59
C ARG A 68 31.42 -25.31 17.11
N ILE A 69 31.45 -26.63 16.93
CA ILE A 69 30.64 -27.61 17.63
C ILE A 69 31.34 -27.92 18.96
N SER A 70 30.56 -28.05 20.03
CA SER A 70 30.89 -28.94 21.15
C SER A 70 29.57 -29.49 21.69
N THR A 71 29.30 -30.76 21.36
CA THR A 71 28.31 -31.60 22.02
C THR A 71 28.98 -32.35 23.16
N SER A 72 28.34 -32.40 24.32
CA SER A 72 28.53 -33.49 25.27
C SER A 72 27.16 -33.96 25.77
N SER A 73 26.93 -35.25 25.59
CA SER A 73 25.77 -36.06 25.96
C SER A 73 25.48 -36.11 27.47
N ALA A 74 24.21 -36.25 27.86
CA ALA A 74 23.68 -37.43 28.58
C ALA A 74 22.20 -37.29 28.98
N ALA A 75 21.40 -38.27 28.52
CA ALA A 75 20.28 -39.00 29.12
C ALA A 75 19.16 -38.34 30.00
N SER A 76 17.94 -38.78 29.65
CA SER A 76 16.77 -39.16 30.47
C SER A 76 15.96 -38.10 31.24
N ASN A 77 14.68 -37.89 30.88
CA ASN A 77 13.53 -38.64 31.45
C ASN A 77 12.18 -38.23 30.84
N GLU A 78 11.23 -39.15 30.89
CA GLU A 78 9.84 -39.10 30.39
C GLU A 78 8.92 -38.14 31.17
N GLY A 79 7.88 -37.62 30.49
CA GLY A 79 6.72 -36.97 31.09
C GLY A 79 5.86 -36.20 30.07
N ALA A 80 4.67 -36.73 29.73
CA ALA A 80 3.70 -36.17 28.76
C ALA A 80 2.90 -34.97 29.31
N PRO A 81 1.88 -34.45 28.57
CA PRO A 81 1.95 -33.57 27.41
C PRO A 81 1.44 -32.15 27.76
N ALA A 82 1.98 -31.12 27.12
CA ALA A 82 1.39 -29.78 27.17
C ALA A 82 1.21 -29.25 25.74
N GLU A 83 -0.04 -28.97 25.41
CA GLU A 83 -0.48 -28.28 24.20
C GLU A 83 0.40 -27.06 23.93
N THR A 84 1.15 -27.10 22.84
CA THR A 84 1.91 -25.96 22.34
C THR A 84 1.23 -25.49 21.06
N ALA A 85 0.68 -24.27 21.17
CA ALA A 85 0.12 -23.50 20.08
C ALA A 85 1.13 -23.45 18.92
N ASN A 86 0.67 -23.86 17.74
CA ASN A 86 1.46 -23.86 16.53
C ASN A 86 1.86 -22.42 16.14
N ASP A 87 3.16 -22.16 16.21
CA ASP A 87 3.86 -21.14 15.44
C ASP A 87 3.54 -21.31 13.94
N LYS A 88 2.76 -20.38 13.39
CA LYS A 88 2.63 -20.20 11.93
C LYS A 88 3.33 -18.89 11.56
N ALA A 89 4.65 -18.96 11.46
CA ALA A 89 5.46 -17.89 10.91
C ALA A 89 5.35 -17.81 9.38
N PHE A 90 5.06 -16.60 8.89
CA PHE A 90 5.44 -16.00 7.61
C PHE A 90 5.72 -16.94 6.42
N LYS A 91 4.69 -17.17 5.60
CA LYS A 91 4.86 -17.74 4.25
C LYS A 91 4.66 -16.64 3.21
N LYS A 92 5.74 -16.16 2.61
CA LYS A 92 5.67 -15.34 1.37
C LYS A 92 4.95 -16.16 0.31
N GLN A 93 3.79 -15.70 -0.15
CA GLN A 93 3.07 -16.31 -1.27
C GLN A 93 3.07 -15.37 -2.47
N PHE A 94 3.31 -15.97 -3.64
CA PHE A 94 3.36 -15.30 -4.92
C PHE A 94 1.97 -14.80 -5.36
N LEU A 95 2.01 -13.63 -5.98
CA LEU A 95 0.92 -12.76 -6.42
C LEU A 95 -0.22 -13.47 -7.16
N LEU A 96 -1.44 -12.97 -6.91
CA LEU A 96 -2.63 -13.18 -7.73
C LEU A 96 -2.32 -12.93 -9.22
N PRO A 97 -2.99 -13.62 -10.16
CA PRO A 97 -2.76 -13.43 -11.59
C PRO A 97 -2.96 -11.96 -11.97
N SER A 98 -2.00 -11.41 -12.72
CA SER A 98 -2.04 -10.05 -13.23
C SER A 98 -3.31 -9.88 -14.09
N PRO A 99 -4.18 -8.89 -13.82
CA PRO A 99 -5.32 -8.66 -14.70
C PRO A 99 -4.80 -8.29 -16.08
N ALA A 100 -5.32 -8.98 -17.10
CA ALA A 100 -4.99 -8.73 -18.49
C ALA A 100 -5.22 -7.24 -18.80
N SER A 101 -4.16 -6.58 -19.27
CA SER A 101 -4.18 -5.20 -19.75
C SER A 101 -5.12 -5.07 -20.96
N SER A 102 -6.40 -4.89 -20.70
CA SER A 102 -7.33 -4.30 -21.66
C SER A 102 -7.28 -2.79 -21.45
N LYS A 103 -6.80 -2.06 -22.45
CA LYS A 103 -6.99 -0.60 -22.55
C LYS A 103 -8.48 -0.33 -22.76
N VAL A 104 -9.27 -0.49 -21.70
CA VAL A 104 -10.65 -0.03 -21.66
C VAL A 104 -10.58 1.48 -21.49
N SER A 105 -10.77 2.20 -22.59
CA SER A 105 -11.18 3.61 -22.54
C SER A 105 -12.48 3.66 -21.74
N SER A 106 -12.40 3.97 -20.44
CA SER A 106 -13.60 4.10 -19.63
C SER A 106 -14.33 5.37 -20.06
N LYS A 107 -15.47 5.20 -20.73
CA LYS A 107 -16.41 6.28 -21.09
C LYS A 107 -17.02 6.99 -19.86
N TYR A 108 -16.67 6.58 -18.65
CA TYR A 108 -17.23 7.08 -17.40
C TYR A 108 -16.13 7.73 -16.55
N GLN A 109 -16.32 9.00 -16.22
CA GLN A 109 -15.47 9.74 -15.30
C GLN A 109 -15.86 9.37 -13.87
N THR A 110 -14.96 8.68 -13.16
CA THR A 110 -15.15 8.46 -11.71
C THR A 110 -15.06 9.82 -11.02
N GLN A 111 -16.02 10.14 -10.17
CA GLN A 111 -15.99 11.33 -9.35
C GLN A 111 -14.96 11.10 -8.24
N TRP A 112 -13.78 11.70 -8.40
CA TRP A 112 -12.73 11.60 -7.39
C TRP A 112 -13.11 12.44 -6.17
N PRO A 113 -12.71 12.02 -4.96
CA PRO A 113 -13.00 12.81 -3.77
C PRO A 113 -12.37 14.20 -3.88
N VAL A 114 -13.14 15.19 -3.45
CA VAL A 114 -12.74 16.59 -3.48
C VAL A 114 -11.88 16.89 -2.25
N ILE A 115 -10.59 17.14 -2.46
CA ILE A 115 -9.59 17.34 -1.39
C ILE A 115 -10.01 18.48 -0.47
N GLY A 116 -10.24 18.21 0.82
CA GLY A 116 -10.69 19.25 1.76
C GLY A 116 -12.19 19.48 1.83
N GLY A 117 -12.99 18.80 0.98
CA GLY A 117 -14.45 18.94 0.93
C GLY A 117 -14.93 20.20 0.21
N GLU A 118 -16.23 20.32 -0.03
CA GLU A 118 -16.80 21.43 -0.80
C GLU A 118 -16.70 22.79 -0.08
N ASP A 119 -16.76 22.78 1.26
CA ASP A 119 -16.74 23.99 2.09
C ASP A 119 -15.33 24.62 2.25
N LEU A 120 -14.33 24.10 1.54
CA LEU A 120 -12.96 24.61 1.62
C LEU A 120 -12.84 26.00 0.97
N ILE A 121 -12.35 26.98 1.72
CA ILE A 121 -12.02 28.30 1.17
C ILE A 121 -10.77 28.17 0.30
N LEU A 122 -10.96 28.21 -1.02
CA LEU A 122 -9.89 28.02 -2.01
C LEU A 122 -9.03 29.26 -2.26
N ASP A 123 -9.60 30.44 -2.08
CA ASP A 123 -8.89 31.72 -2.24
C ASP A 123 -8.79 32.41 -0.88
N THR A 124 -7.60 32.33 -0.30
CA THR A 124 -7.26 32.89 1.01
C THR A 124 -6.55 34.23 0.88
N ASN A 125 -6.29 34.72 -0.34
CA ASN A 125 -5.40 35.86 -0.60
C ASN A 125 -5.85 37.12 0.14
N ALA A 126 -7.15 37.42 0.13
CA ALA A 126 -7.70 38.59 0.83
C ALA A 126 -7.45 38.54 2.34
N ILE A 127 -7.52 37.34 2.94
CA ILE A 127 -7.29 37.12 4.37
C ILE A 127 -5.80 37.22 4.67
N LEU A 128 -4.96 36.60 3.86
CA LEU A 128 -3.49 36.65 3.98
C LEU A 128 -2.91 38.06 3.76
N SER A 129 -3.62 38.91 3.01
CA SER A 129 -3.30 40.33 2.82
C SER A 129 -3.84 41.24 3.94
N SER A 130 -4.69 40.72 4.83
CA SER A 130 -5.37 41.54 5.81
C SER A 130 -4.44 42.04 6.93
N ALA A 131 -4.76 43.20 7.49
CA ALA A 131 -4.10 43.70 8.69
C ALA A 131 -4.30 42.74 9.88
N ALA A 132 -5.42 42.03 9.95
CA ALA A 132 -5.71 41.05 11.00
C ALA A 132 -4.74 39.86 10.93
N PHE A 133 -4.46 39.33 9.73
CA PHE A 133 -3.44 38.29 9.57
C PHE A 133 -2.07 38.79 9.97
N SER A 134 -1.67 39.97 9.47
CA SER A 134 -0.35 40.55 9.75
C SER A 134 -0.12 40.86 11.23
N ALA A 135 -1.17 41.28 11.95
CA ALA A 135 -1.09 41.58 13.38
C ALA A 135 -1.03 40.32 14.26
N ASN A 136 -1.66 39.22 13.81
CA ASN A 136 -1.81 38.01 14.60
C ASN A 136 -0.80 36.90 14.25
N PHE A 137 -0.23 36.91 13.04
CA PHE A 137 0.70 35.88 12.59
C PHE A 137 2.11 36.14 13.11
N GLU A 138 2.46 35.49 14.22
CA GLU A 138 3.85 35.35 14.66
C GLU A 138 4.36 33.94 14.26
N ALA A 139 5.50 33.86 13.59
CA ALA A 139 6.07 32.58 13.15
C ALA A 139 6.44 31.68 14.35
N GLY A 140 5.96 30.44 14.32
CA GLY A 140 6.23 29.40 15.30
C GLY A 140 7.07 28.26 14.72
N ILE A 141 6.66 27.01 14.99
CA ILE A 141 7.38 25.82 14.51
C ILE A 141 7.16 25.59 13.02
N ILE A 142 8.15 24.98 12.36
CA ILE A 142 8.10 24.63 10.94
C ILE A 142 7.83 23.13 10.78
N ARG A 143 6.95 22.79 9.83
CA ARG A 143 6.64 21.43 9.41
C ARG A 143 6.84 21.30 7.91
N ASP A 144 7.24 20.11 7.48
CA ASP A 144 7.33 19.77 6.07
C ASP A 144 6.28 18.71 5.74
N ILE A 145 5.51 18.94 4.68
CA ILE A 145 4.47 18.05 4.14
C ILE A 145 4.96 17.46 2.83
N TYR A 146 4.67 16.19 2.61
CA TYR A 146 5.08 15.48 1.40
C TYR A 146 3.96 14.58 0.87
N ILE A 147 3.98 14.37 -0.45
CA ILE A 147 3.26 13.29 -1.11
C ILE A 147 4.32 12.26 -1.50
N ALA A 148 4.09 10.98 -1.19
CA ALA A 148 5.01 9.91 -1.49
C ALA A 148 4.33 8.77 -2.26
N GLY A 149 5.13 8.12 -3.12
CA GLY A 149 4.75 6.93 -3.85
C GLY A 149 5.90 5.93 -3.88
N CYS A 150 5.56 4.69 -4.25
CA CYS A 150 6.49 3.57 -4.44
C CYS A 150 5.96 2.68 -5.58
N PRO A 151 6.78 1.75 -6.11
CA PRO A 151 6.34 0.77 -7.11
C PRO A 151 5.08 -0.02 -6.70
N GLY A 152 4.98 -0.42 -5.43
CA GLY A 152 3.82 -1.14 -4.89
C GLY A 152 2.53 -0.31 -4.93
N LEU A 153 2.59 0.96 -4.49
CA LEU A 153 1.45 1.87 -4.63
C LEU A 153 1.09 2.15 -6.10
N LYS A 154 2.06 2.19 -7.00
CA LYS A 154 1.80 2.31 -8.44
C LYS A 154 1.06 1.09 -8.97
N HIS A 155 1.43 -0.12 -8.53
CA HIS A 155 0.71 -1.34 -8.86
C HIS A 155 -0.72 -1.33 -8.30
N LEU A 156 -0.87 -1.00 -7.02
CA LEU A 156 -2.17 -0.89 -6.34
C LEU A 156 -3.08 0.14 -7.04
N LYS A 157 -2.55 1.30 -7.42
CA LYS A 157 -3.25 2.30 -8.26
C LYS A 157 -3.76 1.70 -9.57
N GLY A 158 -2.97 0.82 -10.20
CA GLY A 158 -3.37 0.09 -11.40
C GLY A 158 -4.51 -0.89 -11.16
N GLN A 159 -4.42 -1.68 -10.08
CA GLN A 159 -5.47 -2.62 -9.69
C GLN A 159 -6.77 -1.90 -9.35
N LEU A 160 -6.70 -0.92 -8.45
CA LEU A 160 -7.86 -0.15 -7.96
C LEU A 160 -8.35 0.91 -8.95
N SER A 161 -7.62 1.19 -10.02
CA SER A 161 -7.90 2.29 -10.96
C SER A 161 -8.08 3.67 -10.29
N ILE A 162 -7.40 3.93 -9.16
CA ILE A 162 -7.52 5.17 -8.36
C ILE A 162 -6.17 5.79 -8.02
N PRO A 163 -6.00 7.13 -8.07
CA PRO A 163 -4.76 7.79 -7.67
C PRO A 163 -4.57 7.79 -6.14
N ILE A 164 -4.07 6.68 -5.60
CA ILE A 164 -3.73 6.55 -4.18
C ILE A 164 -2.25 6.85 -3.92
N PHE A 165 -1.99 7.75 -2.97
CA PHE A 165 -0.65 8.13 -2.55
C PHE A 165 -0.58 8.27 -1.05
N LYS A 166 0.63 8.18 -0.50
CA LYS A 166 0.83 8.50 0.90
C LYS A 166 1.00 10.00 1.06
N VAL A 167 0.26 10.61 1.98
CA VAL A 167 0.46 12.01 2.36
C VAL A 167 0.79 12.08 3.84
N GLY A 168 1.88 12.76 4.15
CA GLY A 168 2.36 12.82 5.52
C GLY A 168 3.02 14.14 5.83
N GLU A 169 3.27 14.33 7.12
CA GLU A 169 3.85 15.54 7.68
C GLU A 169 5.01 15.15 8.61
N CYS A 170 6.05 15.97 8.66
CA CYS A 170 7.24 15.74 9.48
C CYS A 170 7.86 17.05 9.96
N ALA A 171 8.86 16.96 10.85
CA ALA A 171 9.63 18.14 11.24
C ALA A 171 10.40 18.70 10.03
N GLN A 172 10.77 19.99 10.11
CA GLN A 172 11.57 20.65 9.08
C GLN A 172 12.79 19.81 8.68
N GLU A 173 13.03 19.68 7.38
CA GLU A 173 14.19 19.01 6.77
C GLU A 173 14.27 17.51 7.03
N ARG A 174 13.15 16.87 7.40
CA ARG A 174 13.09 15.44 7.71
C ARG A 174 12.34 14.59 6.69
N ILE A 175 11.94 15.14 5.54
CA ILE A 175 11.24 14.37 4.49
C ILE A 175 12.06 13.14 4.09
N ALA A 176 13.36 13.29 3.80
CA ALA A 176 14.20 12.18 3.35
C ALA A 176 14.28 11.05 4.40
N ASP A 177 14.44 11.41 5.67
CA ASP A 177 14.46 10.42 6.76
C ASP A 177 13.11 9.73 6.93
N ARG A 178 12.02 10.49 6.79
CA ARG A 178 10.67 9.94 6.87
C ARG A 178 10.38 8.99 5.72
N ILE A 179 10.87 9.28 4.51
CA ILE A 179 10.76 8.39 3.34
C ILE A 179 11.54 7.08 3.55
N LYS A 180 12.76 7.15 4.11
CA LYS A 180 13.54 5.95 4.46
C LYS A 180 12.82 5.08 5.49
N GLN A 181 12.20 5.70 6.50
CA GLN A 181 11.39 4.97 7.48
C GLN A 181 10.21 4.26 6.81
N GLN A 182 9.45 4.96 5.96
CA GLN A 182 8.32 4.36 5.25
C GLN A 182 8.71 3.18 4.36
N SER A 183 9.87 3.30 3.71
CA SER A 183 10.47 2.23 2.90
C SER A 183 10.82 1.02 3.76
N LYS A 184 11.44 1.26 4.92
CA LYS A 184 11.80 0.20 5.87
C LYS A 184 10.55 -0.50 6.42
N ASP A 185 9.53 0.28 6.78
CA ASP A 185 8.27 -0.22 7.35
C ASP A 185 7.35 -0.82 6.27
N GLN A 186 7.68 -0.63 4.99
CA GLN A 186 6.85 -1.01 3.84
C GLN A 186 5.40 -0.55 3.99
N TYR A 187 5.22 0.74 4.34
CA TYR A 187 3.94 1.27 4.79
C TYR A 187 2.77 0.93 3.85
N GLY A 188 1.75 0.24 4.35
CA GLY A 188 0.57 -0.12 3.56
C GLY A 188 0.77 -1.31 2.61
N SER A 189 1.84 -2.10 2.74
CA SER A 189 2.09 -3.30 1.93
C SER A 189 1.19 -4.48 2.28
N TYR A 190 0.58 -4.49 3.47
CA TYR A 190 -0.19 -5.64 3.94
C TYR A 190 -1.68 -5.49 3.66
N TYR A 191 -2.34 -6.61 3.42
CA TYR A 191 -3.79 -6.74 3.28
C TYR A 191 -4.25 -8.12 3.78
N LYS A 192 -5.56 -8.34 3.80
CA LYS A 192 -6.18 -9.61 4.22
C LYS A 192 -6.81 -10.30 3.03
N ILE A 193 -6.80 -11.62 3.02
CA ILE A 193 -7.58 -12.41 2.07
C ILE A 193 -8.62 -13.19 2.85
N ASN A 194 -9.91 -13.01 2.56
CA ASN A 194 -11.01 -13.68 3.27
C ASN A 194 -10.95 -13.54 4.80
N GLY A 195 -10.37 -12.43 5.31
CA GLY A 195 -10.19 -12.19 6.74
C GLY A 195 -8.91 -12.79 7.35
N ASP A 196 -8.17 -13.62 6.61
CA ASP A 196 -6.90 -14.20 7.06
C ASP A 196 -5.74 -13.22 6.89
N TRP A 197 -4.86 -13.19 7.90
CA TRP A 197 -3.73 -12.27 8.05
C TRP A 197 -2.37 -12.93 7.81
N PRO A 198 -1.34 -12.13 7.49
CA PRO A 198 -1.36 -11.02 6.55
C PRO A 198 -0.70 -11.44 5.23
N VAL A 199 -1.22 -10.95 4.11
CA VAL A 199 -0.53 -11.05 2.81
C VAL A 199 0.18 -9.74 2.56
N GLN A 200 1.40 -9.80 2.02
CA GLN A 200 2.26 -8.64 1.76
C GLN A 200 2.50 -8.50 0.27
N ASP A 201 2.19 -7.32 -0.29
CA ASP A 201 2.59 -6.96 -1.64
C ASP A 201 4.05 -6.49 -1.70
N GLU A 202 4.71 -6.77 -2.83
CA GLU A 202 6.06 -6.30 -3.13
C GLU A 202 6.10 -4.82 -3.56
N GLY A 203 7.30 -4.22 -3.56
CA GLY A 203 7.55 -2.89 -4.09
C GLY A 203 7.19 -1.72 -3.16
N TYR A 204 6.93 -2.00 -1.88
CA TYR A 204 6.69 -0.99 -0.84
C TYR A 204 7.97 -0.56 -0.11
N ASP A 205 9.12 -1.12 -0.47
CA ASP A 205 10.45 -0.88 0.08
C ASP A 205 11.22 0.28 -0.58
N GLU A 206 10.63 0.90 -1.61
CA GLU A 206 11.24 2.00 -2.36
C GLU A 206 10.31 3.23 -2.40
N TYR A 207 9.98 3.79 -1.24
CA TYR A 207 9.25 5.06 -1.20
C TYR A 207 10.12 6.21 -1.70
N SER A 208 9.48 7.14 -2.41
CA SER A 208 10.07 8.41 -2.82
C SER A 208 9.09 9.55 -2.65
N ALA A 209 9.59 10.71 -2.23
CA ALA A 209 8.79 11.93 -2.21
C ALA A 209 8.61 12.43 -3.65
N LEU A 210 7.36 12.75 -3.99
CA LEU A 210 6.97 13.22 -5.31
C LEU A 210 7.02 14.74 -5.38
N GLN A 211 7.16 15.26 -6.60
CA GLN A 211 7.03 16.69 -6.81
C GLN A 211 5.56 17.07 -6.71
N ILE A 212 5.29 18.16 -5.99
CA ILE A 212 3.95 18.74 -5.83
C ILE A 212 3.88 19.94 -6.77
N TYR A 213 2.87 19.98 -7.64
CA TYR A 213 2.65 21.13 -8.51
C TYR A 213 2.25 22.35 -7.66
N ILE A 214 2.95 23.46 -7.83
CA ILE A 214 2.66 24.69 -7.08
C ILE A 214 1.88 25.64 -7.98
N PRO A 215 0.71 26.13 -7.55
CA PRO A 215 -0.01 27.15 -8.29
C PRO A 215 0.84 28.42 -8.42
N GLU A 216 0.81 29.07 -9.59
CA GLU A 216 1.49 30.35 -9.81
C GLU A 216 0.99 31.46 -8.87
N THR A 217 -0.19 31.28 -8.28
CA THR A 217 -0.89 32.25 -7.45
C THR A 217 -0.65 32.07 -5.95
N LEU A 218 0.41 31.38 -5.52
CA LEU A 218 0.70 31.24 -4.08
C LEU A 218 1.06 32.61 -3.50
N HIS A 219 0.26 33.07 -2.54
CA HIS A 219 0.41 34.39 -1.95
C HIS A 219 1.74 34.55 -1.20
N GLU A 220 2.38 35.72 -1.28
CA GLU A 220 3.66 36.00 -0.61
C GLU A 220 3.56 35.84 0.91
N ASN A 221 2.44 36.26 1.52
CA ASN A 221 2.19 36.12 2.96
C ASN A 221 1.65 34.75 3.36
N SER A 222 1.48 33.80 2.41
CA SER A 222 1.06 32.45 2.76
C SER A 222 2.03 31.85 3.78
N PRO A 223 1.57 31.08 4.78
CA PRO A 223 2.46 30.30 5.64
C PRO A 223 3.09 29.10 4.92
N VAL A 224 2.70 28.84 3.67
CA VAL A 224 3.16 27.71 2.86
C VAL A 224 4.24 28.16 1.88
N ARG A 225 5.28 27.33 1.71
CA ARG A 225 6.34 27.49 0.72
C ARG A 225 6.57 26.19 -0.02
N ALA A 226 6.92 26.29 -1.29
CA ALA A 226 7.32 25.14 -2.09
C ALA A 226 8.71 24.63 -1.69
N LEU A 227 8.88 23.31 -1.65
CA LEU A 227 10.17 22.64 -1.64
C LEU A 227 10.31 21.81 -2.92
N THR A 228 11.51 21.32 -3.22
CA THR A 228 11.74 20.44 -4.38
C THR A 228 10.85 19.19 -4.37
N ARG A 229 10.59 18.62 -3.18
CA ARG A 229 9.85 17.35 -2.98
C ARG A 229 8.82 17.43 -1.84
N GLY A 230 8.19 18.60 -1.68
CA GLY A 230 7.23 18.81 -0.60
C GLY A 230 6.76 20.26 -0.47
N LEU A 231 6.07 20.53 0.63
CA LEU A 231 5.68 21.87 1.08
C LEU A 231 6.28 22.13 2.45
N ARG A 232 6.79 23.33 2.66
CA ARG A 232 7.16 23.83 3.99
C ARG A 232 6.03 24.69 4.53
N VAL A 233 5.69 24.48 5.79
CA VAL A 233 4.61 25.18 6.47
C VAL A 233 5.15 25.78 7.75
N THR A 234 5.03 27.10 7.88
CA THR A 234 5.30 27.81 9.12
C THR A 234 4.01 27.91 9.93
N LEU A 235 3.95 27.23 11.08
CA LEU A 235 2.79 27.30 11.95
C LEU A 235 2.82 28.60 12.76
N PRO A 236 1.65 29.20 13.09
CA PRO A 236 1.62 30.35 13.99
C PRO A 236 2.09 29.93 15.40
N LYS A 237 2.73 30.86 16.11
CA LYS A 237 3.15 30.68 17.49
C LYS A 237 1.95 30.30 18.37
N GLY A 238 2.16 29.32 19.25
CA GLY A 238 1.09 28.75 20.08
C GLY A 238 0.36 27.56 19.44
N MET A 239 0.50 27.33 18.13
CA MET A 239 0.03 26.11 17.50
C MET A 239 1.02 24.96 17.69
N SER A 240 0.62 23.95 18.44
CA SER A 240 1.42 22.73 18.60
C SER A 240 1.37 21.85 17.35
N ARG A 241 2.40 21.01 17.20
CA ARG A 241 2.44 19.94 16.17
C ARG A 241 1.17 19.10 16.17
N GLN A 242 0.71 18.67 17.35
CA GLN A 242 -0.43 17.76 17.45
C GLN A 242 -1.73 18.43 17.01
N GLN A 243 -1.92 19.70 17.40
CA GLN A 243 -3.09 20.48 16.97
C GLN A 243 -3.11 20.63 15.44
N PHE A 244 -1.97 20.96 14.83
CA PHE A 244 -1.86 21.04 13.37
C PHE A 244 -2.15 19.69 12.72
N SER A 245 -1.46 18.62 13.12
CA SER A 245 -1.63 17.28 12.54
C SER A 245 -3.08 16.80 12.60
N ASN A 246 -3.75 16.97 13.75
CA ASN A 246 -5.14 16.55 13.92
C ASN A 246 -6.10 17.33 13.01
N ARG A 247 -5.93 18.65 12.90
CA ARG A 247 -6.77 19.51 12.05
C ARG A 247 -6.50 19.26 10.57
N PHE A 248 -5.24 19.08 10.20
CA PHE A 248 -4.80 18.75 8.84
C PHE A 248 -5.40 17.42 8.37
N GLN A 249 -5.24 16.35 9.16
CA GLN A 249 -5.83 15.05 8.85
C GLN A 249 -7.36 15.11 8.78
N ARG A 250 -7.99 15.86 9.69
CA ARG A 250 -9.45 16.05 9.68
C ARG A 250 -9.93 16.73 8.40
N LYS A 251 -9.25 17.77 7.94
CA LYS A 251 -9.63 18.44 6.67
C LYS A 251 -9.34 17.55 5.46
N LEU A 252 -8.31 16.71 5.50
CA LEU A 252 -8.06 15.73 4.43
C LEU A 252 -8.98 14.50 4.47
N SER A 253 -9.89 14.39 5.44
CA SER A 253 -10.71 13.18 5.62
C SER A 253 -11.55 12.85 4.38
N SER A 254 -12.07 13.87 3.68
CA SER A 254 -12.88 13.70 2.46
C SER A 254 -12.14 12.98 1.33
N CYS A 255 -10.82 13.11 1.26
CA CYS A 255 -9.97 12.40 0.30
C CYS A 255 -9.10 11.31 0.95
N SER A 256 -9.33 10.97 2.22
CA SER A 256 -8.70 9.83 2.88
C SER A 256 -9.17 8.54 2.22
N TRP A 257 -8.25 7.64 1.92
CA TRP A 257 -8.58 6.32 1.37
C TRP A 257 -9.54 5.55 2.29
N ILE A 258 -9.30 5.59 3.60
CA ILE A 258 -10.12 4.87 4.58
C ILE A 258 -11.56 5.38 4.60
N GLU A 259 -11.77 6.68 4.42
CA GLU A 259 -13.11 7.25 4.43
C GLU A 259 -13.76 7.14 3.06
N TRP A 260 -13.04 7.46 2.00
CA TRP A 260 -13.56 7.43 0.64
C TRP A 260 -14.05 6.04 0.24
N ARG A 261 -13.31 4.97 0.57
CA ARG A 261 -13.69 3.59 0.22
C ARG A 261 -15.04 3.14 0.80
N LYS A 262 -15.58 3.86 1.80
CA LYS A 262 -16.88 3.57 2.44
C LYS A 262 -18.04 4.30 1.75
N THR A 263 -17.75 5.23 0.84
CA THR A 263 -18.77 6.03 0.13
C THR A 263 -19.50 5.22 -0.93
N GLU A 264 -20.72 5.62 -1.27
CA GLU A 264 -21.50 5.01 -2.36
C GLU A 264 -20.75 5.08 -3.70
N ASP A 265 -20.09 6.20 -3.98
CA ASP A 265 -19.29 6.39 -5.20
C ASP A 265 -18.13 5.38 -5.29
N ALA A 266 -17.45 5.10 -4.17
CA ALA A 266 -16.37 4.12 -4.14
C ALA A 266 -16.89 2.69 -4.30
N ILE A 267 -17.98 2.34 -3.61
CA ILE A 267 -18.62 1.02 -3.73
C ILE A 267 -19.04 0.79 -5.18
N ALA A 268 -19.74 1.74 -5.79
CA ALA A 268 -20.15 1.67 -7.19
C ALA A 268 -18.95 1.64 -8.16
N HIS A 269 -17.82 2.26 -7.81
CA HIS A 269 -16.58 2.15 -8.57
C HIS A 269 -16.00 0.73 -8.50
N PHE A 270 -15.87 0.17 -7.29
CA PHE A 270 -15.29 -1.16 -7.07
C PHE A 270 -16.11 -2.26 -7.73
N GLU A 271 -17.44 -2.23 -7.61
CA GLU A 271 -18.35 -3.15 -8.28
C GLU A 271 -18.18 -3.09 -9.80
N ARG A 272 -18.18 -1.88 -10.37
CA ARG A 272 -18.07 -1.67 -11.82
C ARG A 272 -16.73 -2.14 -12.38
N LYS A 273 -15.67 -2.01 -11.60
CA LYS A 273 -14.31 -2.42 -11.99
C LYS A 273 -14.00 -3.87 -11.61
N ASN A 274 -14.94 -4.58 -10.99
CA ASN A 274 -14.76 -5.92 -10.46
C ASN A 274 -13.50 -6.03 -9.59
N ILE A 275 -13.32 -5.04 -8.71
CA ILE A 275 -12.17 -4.97 -7.80
C ILE A 275 -12.32 -6.02 -6.72
N ASN A 276 -11.24 -6.77 -6.45
CA ASN A 276 -11.20 -7.66 -5.30
C ASN A 276 -11.27 -6.84 -3.99
N PRO A 277 -12.28 -7.03 -3.14
CA PRO A 277 -12.41 -6.27 -1.90
C PRO A 277 -11.26 -6.49 -0.91
N ASP A 278 -10.60 -7.65 -0.96
CA ASP A 278 -9.50 -8.02 -0.07
C ASP A 278 -8.30 -7.06 -0.17
N ILE A 279 -8.05 -6.49 -1.35
CA ILE A 279 -6.90 -5.60 -1.57
C ILE A 279 -7.21 -4.13 -1.22
N ILE A 280 -8.46 -3.81 -0.92
CA ILE A 280 -8.89 -2.43 -0.62
C ILE A 280 -8.32 -2.00 0.73
N ASP A 281 -8.40 -2.86 1.74
CA ASP A 281 -7.92 -2.56 3.08
C ASP A 281 -6.41 -2.76 3.20
N ARG A 282 -5.70 -1.70 3.60
CA ARG A 282 -4.24 -1.69 3.68
C ARG A 282 -3.77 -1.53 5.12
N TYR A 283 -2.69 -2.22 5.43
CA TYR A 283 -2.10 -2.29 6.76
C TYR A 283 -0.57 -2.22 6.69
N THR A 284 0.05 -1.88 7.82
CA THR A 284 1.51 -1.82 8.01
C THR A 284 1.87 -2.64 9.24
N ASP A 285 2.92 -3.45 9.16
CA ASP A 285 3.50 -4.13 10.32
C ASP A 285 4.63 -3.28 10.89
N TYR A 286 4.47 -2.79 12.12
CA TYR A 286 5.51 -2.09 12.89
C TYR A 286 6.28 -3.01 13.84
N GLY A 287 6.01 -4.31 13.72
CA GLY A 287 6.63 -5.36 14.49
C GLY A 287 8.17 -5.31 14.49
N THR A 288 8.76 -5.72 15.60
CA THR A 288 10.21 -5.93 15.71
C THR A 288 10.49 -7.34 16.21
N GLY A 289 11.41 -8.03 15.54
CA GLY A 289 11.71 -9.44 15.84
C GLY A 289 10.50 -10.34 15.57
N GLU A 290 10.06 -11.09 16.57
CA GLU A 290 8.93 -12.04 16.48
C GLU A 290 7.57 -11.40 16.79
N LYS A 291 7.53 -10.11 17.17
CA LYS A 291 6.29 -9.42 17.50
C LYS A 291 5.67 -8.84 16.24
N CYS A 292 4.43 -9.22 15.97
CA CYS A 292 3.56 -8.62 14.96
C CYS A 292 2.83 -7.41 15.57
N ASP A 293 2.95 -6.23 14.96
CA ASP A 293 2.21 -5.01 15.35
C ASP A 293 1.58 -4.38 14.11
N ILE A 294 0.53 -5.04 13.62
CA ILE A 294 -0.15 -4.63 12.39
C ILE A 294 -1.23 -3.59 12.70
N SER A 295 -1.08 -2.42 12.09
CA SER A 295 -2.07 -1.34 12.16
C SER A 295 -2.60 -0.96 10.79
N GLN A 296 -3.80 -0.39 10.74
CA GLN A 296 -4.37 0.12 9.48
C GLN A 296 -3.54 1.30 8.94
N ALA A 297 -3.36 1.32 7.62
CA ALA A 297 -2.67 2.40 6.92
C ALA A 297 -3.61 3.61 6.74
N THR A 298 -3.54 4.56 7.66
CA THR A 298 -4.42 5.74 7.74
C THR A 298 -3.99 6.94 6.90
N GLU A 299 -2.76 6.93 6.39
CA GLU A 299 -2.15 8.07 5.69
C GLU A 299 -2.11 7.87 4.16
N LEU A 300 -3.01 7.04 3.63
CA LEU A 300 -3.25 6.91 2.19
C LEU A 300 -4.39 7.82 1.77
N TYR A 301 -4.19 8.58 0.70
CA TYR A 301 -5.13 9.58 0.22
C TYR A 301 -5.29 9.53 -1.30
N CYS A 302 -6.47 9.89 -1.77
CA CYS A 302 -6.84 10.01 -3.18
C CYS A 302 -6.48 11.41 -3.70
N ILE A 303 -5.20 11.68 -3.97
CA ILE A 303 -4.69 13.00 -4.36
C ILE A 303 -3.75 12.86 -5.56
N ARG A 304 -3.95 13.61 -6.64
CA ARG A 304 -3.06 13.58 -7.81
C ARG A 304 -1.99 14.67 -7.67
N ASN A 305 -0.73 14.28 -7.47
CA ASN A 305 0.36 15.23 -7.24
C ASN A 305 0.76 16.04 -8.49
N GLU A 306 0.35 15.58 -9.67
CA GLU A 306 0.49 16.24 -10.96
C GLU A 306 -0.70 17.12 -11.36
N ASN A 307 -1.83 17.05 -10.63
CA ASN A 307 -3.01 17.85 -10.93
C ASN A 307 -2.95 19.18 -10.18
N ALA A 308 -2.87 20.28 -10.93
CA ALA A 308 -2.75 21.62 -10.36
C ALA A 308 -3.91 21.99 -9.41
N GLN A 309 -5.13 21.55 -9.69
CA GLN A 309 -6.29 21.83 -8.84
C GLN A 309 -6.21 21.05 -7.54
N ASP A 310 -5.84 19.77 -7.57
CA ASP A 310 -5.65 18.96 -6.37
C ASP A 310 -4.56 19.56 -5.47
N CYS A 311 -3.43 19.96 -6.06
CA CYS A 311 -2.36 20.60 -5.30
C CYS A 311 -2.75 21.98 -4.75
N LYS A 312 -3.51 22.79 -5.50
CA LYS A 312 -4.09 24.05 -4.98
C LYS A 312 -4.98 23.79 -3.77
N ARG A 313 -5.82 22.75 -3.83
CA ARG A 313 -6.68 22.36 -2.71
C ARG A 313 -5.89 21.87 -1.49
N LEU A 314 -4.82 21.11 -1.69
CA LEU A 314 -3.92 20.72 -0.60
C LEU A 314 -3.31 21.94 0.12
N ILE A 315 -2.85 22.94 -0.64
CA ILE A 315 -2.35 24.20 -0.08
C ILE A 315 -3.45 24.93 0.68
N ALA A 316 -4.64 25.07 0.08
CA ALA A 316 -5.78 25.72 0.71
C ALA A 316 -6.19 24.99 2.01
N VAL A 317 -6.15 23.65 2.07
CA VAL A 317 -6.37 22.89 3.30
C VAL A 317 -5.41 23.34 4.40
N ILE A 318 -4.11 23.45 4.10
CA ILE A 318 -3.08 23.87 5.06
C ILE A 318 -3.35 25.30 5.55
N GLU A 319 -3.60 26.22 4.62
CA GLU A 319 -3.90 27.61 4.95
C GLU A 319 -5.17 27.73 5.80
N ASN A 320 -6.23 27.00 5.46
CA ASN A 320 -7.47 26.99 6.23
C ASN A 320 -7.24 26.48 7.66
N VAL A 321 -6.43 25.43 7.87
CA VAL A 321 -6.08 24.97 9.23
C VAL A 321 -5.45 26.08 10.07
N ILE A 322 -4.57 26.88 9.45
CA ILE A 322 -3.85 27.98 10.12
C ILE A 322 -4.79 29.17 10.36
N LEU A 323 -5.58 29.56 9.37
CA LEU A 323 -6.53 30.67 9.47
C LEU A 323 -7.62 30.39 10.52
N GLU A 324 -8.16 29.16 10.58
CA GLU A 324 -9.08 28.71 11.63
C GLU A 324 -8.43 28.73 13.02
N HIS A 325 -7.15 28.38 13.11
CA HIS A 325 -6.42 28.47 14.38
C HIS A 325 -6.30 29.90 14.88
N MET A 326 -6.13 30.85 13.96
CA MET A 326 -6.03 32.26 14.25
C MET A 326 -7.40 32.95 14.42
N GLY A 327 -8.51 32.22 14.21
CA GLY A 327 -9.87 32.79 14.26
C GLY A 327 -10.16 33.78 13.13
N LEU A 328 -9.52 33.61 11.98
CA LEU A 328 -9.70 34.48 10.81
C LEU A 328 -10.74 33.93 9.81
N ILE A 329 -11.12 32.66 9.98
CA ILE A 329 -12.24 31.97 9.32
C ILE A 329 -12.87 31.00 10.31
#